data_AF-A0A2N6LIR8-F1
#
_entry.id   AF-A0A2N6LIR8-F1
#
_cell.length_a   1.000
_cell.length_b   1.000
_cell.length_c   1.000
_cell.angle_alpha   90.00
_cell.angle_beta   90.00
_cell.angle_gamma   90.00
#
_symmetry.space_group_name_H-M   'P 1'
#
loop_
_entity.id
_entity.type
_entity.pdbx_description
1 polymer ?
#
loop_
_entity_poly.entity_id
_entity_poly.type
_entity_poly.pdbx_seq_one_letter_code
_entity_poly.pdbx_strand_id
1 'polypeptide(L)'
;MIKPTDTDKEQFDIFLKQVMSHWQKPASIFDSYTTQRQKMMLDRLRLQAQIMLIVGLTVITFFLWVNAQAAGKISALKIGLVVELIIGACWFLCQNHFGRRYPQIIFLTLCWSVTCIAQIGTALLFNVLEPRIGIWILMFLTQATMVPVLWHLHLISQTGTIICYFILYFLYNPTLKYPL
;
A
#
# COMPACT_ATOMS: atom_id res chain seq x y z
N MET A 1 22.34 -23.48 -56.01
CA MET A 1 21.88 -24.18 -54.78
C MET A 1 23.15 -24.52 -54.00
N ILE A 2 23.57 -23.67 -53.05
CA ILE A 2 24.83 -23.84 -52.31
C ILE A 2 24.53 -24.78 -51.14
N LYS A 3 25.17 -25.96 -51.12
CA LYS A 3 25.03 -26.93 -50.02
C LYS A 3 25.82 -26.40 -48.82
N PRO A 4 25.20 -26.26 -47.63
CA PRO A 4 25.95 -25.88 -46.44
C PRO A 4 26.98 -26.97 -46.14
N THR A 5 28.23 -26.57 -45.98
CA THR A 5 29.34 -27.44 -45.57
C THR A 5 29.18 -27.78 -44.07
N ASP A 6 29.61 -28.98 -43.65
CA ASP A 6 29.44 -29.47 -42.26
C ASP A 6 29.96 -28.49 -41.20
N THR A 7 30.99 -27.71 -41.56
CA THR A 7 31.63 -26.68 -40.74
C THR A 7 30.70 -25.51 -40.39
N ASP A 8 29.77 -25.14 -41.27
CA ASP A 8 28.84 -24.04 -41.04
C ASP A 8 27.77 -24.41 -40.00
N LYS A 9 27.38 -25.69 -39.97
CA LYS A 9 26.46 -26.23 -38.97
C LYS A 9 27.12 -26.28 -37.60
N GLU A 10 28.39 -26.71 -37.55
CA GLU A 10 29.14 -26.80 -36.30
C GLU A 10 29.36 -25.41 -35.67
N GLN A 11 29.69 -24.39 -36.47
CA GLN A 11 29.77 -23.01 -35.99
C GLN A 11 28.43 -22.46 -35.50
N PHE A 12 27.34 -22.77 -36.21
CA PHE A 12 26.00 -22.35 -35.82
C PHE A 12 25.56 -22.99 -34.50
N ASP A 13 25.87 -24.27 -34.30
CA ASP A 13 25.57 -24.99 -33.07
C ASP A 13 26.39 -24.48 -31.88
N ILE A 14 27.68 -24.15 -32.11
CA ILE A 14 28.52 -23.49 -31.09
C ILE A 14 27.95 -22.12 -30.72
N PHE A 15 27.55 -21.32 -31.70
CA PHE A 15 26.93 -20.02 -31.48
C PHE A 15 25.61 -20.15 -30.71
N LEU A 16 24.73 -21.07 -31.10
CA LEU A 16 23.48 -21.33 -30.40
C LEU A 16 23.72 -21.78 -28.96
N LYS A 17 24.69 -22.65 -28.72
CA LYS A 17 25.02 -23.13 -27.38
C LYS A 17 25.57 -22.01 -26.50
N GLN A 18 26.40 -21.13 -27.06
CA GLN A 18 26.92 -19.95 -26.36
C GLN A 18 25.80 -18.95 -26.02
N VAL A 19 24.93 -18.66 -26.99
CA VAL A 19 23.76 -17.79 -26.80
C VAL A 19 22.83 -18.40 -25.75
N MET A 20 22.49 -19.68 -25.86
CA MET A 20 21.64 -20.37 -24.88
C MET A 20 22.27 -20.41 -23.47
N SER A 21 23.59 -20.57 -23.36
CA SER A 21 24.29 -20.50 -22.07
C SER A 21 24.24 -19.09 -21.46
N HIS A 22 24.25 -18.05 -22.30
CA HIS A 22 24.07 -16.67 -21.86
C HIS A 22 22.62 -16.40 -21.41
N TRP A 23 21.63 -17.10 -22.00
CA TRP A 23 20.23 -17.05 -21.58
C TRP A 23 19.88 -17.93 -20.38
N GLN A 24 20.76 -18.86 -19.97
CA GLN A 24 20.74 -19.47 -18.65
C GLN A 24 21.14 -18.42 -17.62
N LYS A 25 20.24 -17.47 -17.35
CA LYS A 25 20.40 -16.46 -16.32
C LYS A 25 20.64 -17.18 -14.98
N PRO A 26 21.80 -16.99 -14.32
CA PRO A 26 22.09 -17.70 -13.09
C PRO A 26 21.06 -17.31 -12.02
N ALA A 27 20.60 -18.30 -11.24
CA ALA A 27 19.64 -18.09 -10.15
C ALA A 27 20.05 -16.92 -9.23
N SER A 28 21.36 -16.68 -9.09
CA SER A 28 21.94 -15.56 -8.36
C SER A 28 21.46 -14.15 -8.79
N ILE A 29 21.14 -13.91 -10.07
CA ILE A 29 20.64 -12.60 -10.52
C ILE A 29 19.20 -12.39 -10.08
N PHE A 30 18.36 -13.43 -10.15
CA PHE A 30 16.97 -13.37 -9.69
C PHE A 30 16.89 -13.26 -8.17
N ASP A 31 17.73 -14.00 -7.44
CA ASP A 31 17.83 -13.92 -5.97
C ASP A 31 18.33 -12.54 -5.51
N SER A 32 19.32 -11.97 -6.22
CA SER A 32 19.81 -10.62 -5.96
C SER A 32 18.74 -9.56 -6.24
N TYR A 33 18.03 -9.67 -7.37
CA TYR A 33 16.94 -8.76 -7.74
C TYR A 33 15.78 -8.78 -6.74
N THR A 34 15.33 -9.97 -6.31
CA THR A 34 14.23 -10.09 -5.35
C THR A 34 14.60 -9.51 -3.99
N THR A 35 15.82 -9.76 -3.52
CA THR A 35 16.37 -9.20 -2.27
C THR A 35 16.45 -7.68 -2.35
N GLN A 36 16.98 -7.14 -3.45
CA GLN A 36 17.08 -5.69 -3.65
C GLN A 36 15.70 -5.04 -3.72
N ARG A 37 14.75 -5.67 -4.42
CA ARG A 37 13.36 -5.21 -4.52
C ARG A 37 12.66 -5.17 -3.16
N GLN A 38 12.84 -6.20 -2.33
CA GLN A 38 12.29 -6.23 -0.97
C GLN A 38 12.87 -5.11 -0.11
N LYS A 39 14.18 -4.88 -0.17
CA LYS A 39 14.84 -3.79 0.56
C LYS A 39 14.28 -2.43 0.15
N MET A 40 14.22 -2.16 -1.16
CA MET A 40 13.67 -0.90 -1.68
C MET A 40 12.22 -0.69 -1.26
N MET A 41 11.39 -1.73 -1.31
CA MET A 41 10.00 -1.66 -0.86
C MET A 41 9.91 -1.29 0.62
N LEU A 42 10.71 -1.93 1.47
CA LEU A 42 10.69 -1.67 2.92
C LEU A 42 11.15 -0.25 3.25
N ASP A 43 12.20 0.24 2.59
CA ASP A 43 12.69 1.61 2.76
C ASP A 43 11.62 2.64 2.36
N ARG A 44 10.91 2.38 1.27
CA ARG A 44 9.79 3.22 0.79
C ARG A 44 8.59 3.16 1.72
N LEU A 45 8.24 1.99 2.25
CA LEU A 45 7.18 1.82 3.24
C LEU A 45 7.49 2.55 4.55
N ARG A 46 8.75 2.50 4.98
CA ARG A 46 9.21 3.24 6.15
C ARG A 46 9.07 4.75 5.93
N LEU A 47 9.50 5.26 4.77
CA LEU A 47 9.34 6.66 4.41
C LEU A 47 7.87 7.07 4.36
N GLN A 48 7.03 6.25 3.72
CA GLN A 48 5.59 6.46 3.66
C GLN A 48 4.99 6.55 5.08
N ALA A 49 5.32 5.61 5.98
CA ALA A 49 4.83 5.63 7.34
C ALA A 49 5.27 6.90 8.10
N GLN A 50 6.52 7.35 7.94
CA GLN A 50 7.00 8.59 8.55
C GLN A 50 6.24 9.83 8.06
N ILE A 51 6.01 9.94 6.76
CA ILE A 51 5.23 11.04 6.18
C ILE A 51 3.79 10.98 6.72
N MET A 52 3.20 9.79 6.76
CA MET A 52 1.86 9.59 7.28
C MET A 52 1.73 9.99 8.77
N LEU A 53 2.73 9.71 9.61
CA LEU A 53 2.74 10.17 11.02
C LEU A 53 2.73 11.70 11.10
N ILE A 54 3.59 12.36 10.32
CA ILE A 54 3.66 13.83 10.32
C ILE A 54 2.33 14.42 9.83
N VAL A 55 1.77 13.86 8.75
CA VAL A 55 0.49 14.31 8.20
C VAL A 55 -0.65 14.02 9.18
N GLY A 56 -0.71 12.87 9.82
CA GLY A 56 -1.80 12.56 10.76
C GLY A 56 -1.73 13.40 12.03
N LEU A 57 -0.53 13.68 12.57
CA LEU A 57 -0.36 14.63 13.68
C LEU A 57 -0.81 16.05 13.32
N THR A 58 -0.51 16.52 12.10
CA THR A 58 -0.98 17.84 11.64
C THR A 58 -2.49 17.86 11.46
N VAL A 59 -3.08 16.80 10.90
CA VAL A 59 -4.54 16.66 10.76
C VAL A 59 -5.25 16.60 12.11
N ILE A 60 -4.72 15.87 13.10
CA ILE A 60 -5.27 15.84 14.47
C ILE A 60 -5.26 17.25 15.06
N THR A 61 -4.13 17.94 14.98
CA THR A 61 -3.99 19.31 15.50
C THR A 61 -4.96 20.27 14.82
N PHE A 62 -5.11 20.16 13.50
CA PHE A 62 -6.08 20.94 12.74
C PHE A 62 -7.52 20.68 13.20
N PHE A 63 -7.91 19.41 13.40
CA PHE A 63 -9.26 19.10 13.86
C PHE A 63 -9.52 19.53 15.30
N LEU A 64 -8.51 19.50 16.18
CA LEU A 64 -8.63 20.04 17.54
C LEU A 64 -8.85 21.55 17.55
N TRP A 65 -8.29 22.26 16.57
CA TRP A 65 -8.46 23.70 16.40
C TRP A 65 -9.81 24.06 15.77
N VAL A 66 -10.21 23.39 14.68
CA VAL A 66 -11.41 23.75 13.90
C VAL A 66 -12.73 23.40 14.60
N ASN A 67 -12.75 22.35 15.42
CA ASN A 67 -13.97 21.92 16.09
C ASN A 67 -14.27 22.83 17.27
N ALA A 68 -15.33 23.64 17.22
CA ALA A 68 -15.74 24.46 18.36
C ALA A 68 -16.29 23.63 19.52
N GLN A 69 -16.94 22.51 19.23
CA GLN A 69 -17.58 21.64 20.22
C GLN A 69 -16.61 20.60 20.79
N ALA A 70 -16.64 20.39 22.11
CA ALA A 70 -15.80 19.42 22.81
C ALA A 70 -16.01 17.98 22.31
N ALA A 71 -17.25 17.59 21.99
CA ALA A 71 -17.56 16.27 21.46
C ALA A 71 -16.87 16.01 20.12
N GLY A 72 -16.88 16.98 19.20
CA GLY A 72 -16.18 16.90 17.92
C GLY A 72 -14.67 16.77 18.08
N LYS A 73 -14.07 17.53 19.01
CA LYS A 73 -12.64 17.43 19.34
C LYS A 73 -12.26 16.04 19.84
N ILE A 74 -13.02 15.49 20.78
CA ILE A 74 -12.76 14.16 21.37
C ILE A 74 -12.89 13.07 20.30
N SER A 75 -13.93 13.12 19.46
CA SER A 75 -14.13 12.15 18.39
C SER A 75 -12.99 12.18 17.36
N ALA A 76 -12.60 13.37 16.90
CA ALA A 76 -11.48 13.52 15.98
C ALA A 76 -10.16 13.03 16.59
N LEU A 77 -9.91 13.35 17.86
CA LEU A 77 -8.72 12.88 18.58
C LEU A 77 -8.70 11.36 18.72
N LYS A 78 -9.83 10.73 19.07
CA LYS A 78 -9.92 9.28 19.22
C LYS A 78 -9.62 8.56 17.91
N ILE A 79 -10.25 8.95 16.81
CA ILE A 79 -9.98 8.35 15.49
C ILE A 79 -8.52 8.58 15.11
N GLY A 80 -8.06 9.83 15.20
CA GLY A 80 -6.70 10.20 14.82
C GLY A 80 -5.63 9.43 15.62
N LEU A 81 -5.77 9.34 16.94
CA LEU A 81 -4.85 8.59 17.79
C LEU A 81 -4.81 7.10 17.44
N VAL A 82 -5.97 6.48 17.17
CA VAL A 82 -6.00 5.06 16.77
C VAL A 82 -5.24 4.85 15.45
N VAL A 83 -5.45 5.73 14.46
CA VAL A 83 -4.76 5.66 13.17
C VAL A 83 -3.25 5.90 13.35
N GLU A 84 -2.85 6.92 14.11
CA GLU A 84 -1.45 7.24 14.42
C GLU A 84 -0.74 6.09 15.14
N LEU A 85 -1.38 5.45 16.12
CA LEU A 85 -0.80 4.31 16.82
C LEU A 85 -0.53 3.13 15.88
N ILE A 86 -1.44 2.88 14.93
CA ILE A 86 -1.27 1.81 13.94
C ILE A 86 -0.16 2.14 12.95
N ILE A 87 -0.08 3.39 12.48
CA ILE A 87 1.00 3.84 11.60
C ILE A 87 2.34 3.77 12.35
N GLY A 88 2.39 4.18 13.62
CA GLY A 88 3.57 4.10 14.47
C GLY A 88 4.03 2.67 14.68
N ALA A 89 3.10 1.75 14.93
CA ALA A 89 3.38 0.32 15.00
C ALA A 89 3.93 -0.20 13.66
N CYS A 90 3.34 0.18 12.52
CA CYS A 90 3.84 -0.18 11.19
C CYS A 90 5.27 0.34 10.95
N TRP A 91 5.55 1.59 11.32
CA TRP A 91 6.88 2.19 11.21
C TRP A 91 7.92 1.46 12.08
N PHE A 92 7.54 1.04 13.28
CA PHE A 92 8.38 0.23 14.14
C PHE A 92 8.61 -1.17 13.54
N LEU A 93 7.56 -1.81 13.03
CA LEU A 93 7.64 -3.12 12.37
C LEU A 93 8.53 -3.11 11.12
N CYS A 94 8.57 -1.99 10.38
CA CYS A 94 9.49 -1.81 9.25
C CYS A 94 10.97 -1.95 9.64
N GLN A 95 11.32 -1.68 10.90
CA GLN A 95 12.71 -1.76 11.40
C GLN A 95 13.05 -3.18 11.86
N ASN A 96 12.04 -4.01 12.13
CA ASN A 96 12.19 -5.36 12.66
C ASN A 96 12.25 -6.43 11.56
N HIS A 97 12.66 -7.64 11.96
CA HIS A 97 12.66 -8.82 11.08
C HIS A 97 11.26 -9.11 10.49
N PHE A 98 10.19 -8.75 11.22
CA PHE A 98 8.83 -8.91 10.74
C PHE A 98 8.55 -8.10 9.47
N GLY A 99 8.96 -6.83 9.42
CA GLY A 99 8.76 -5.99 8.23
C GLY A 99 9.56 -6.46 7.02
N ARG A 100 10.72 -7.09 7.23
CA ARG A 100 11.48 -7.74 6.15
C ARG A 100 10.75 -8.98 5.61
N ARG A 101 10.07 -9.73 6.47
CA ARG A 101 9.38 -10.98 6.11
C ARG A 101 8.02 -10.72 5.44
N TYR A 102 7.29 -9.70 5.89
CA TYR A 102 5.91 -9.42 5.43
C TYR A 102 5.65 -7.94 5.09
N PRO A 103 6.43 -7.32 4.19
CA PRO A 103 6.25 -5.92 3.80
C PRO A 103 4.88 -5.63 3.17
N GLN A 104 4.27 -6.61 2.50
CA GLN A 104 2.93 -6.51 1.94
C GLN A 104 1.85 -6.31 3.02
N ILE A 105 2.00 -6.92 4.20
CA ILE A 105 1.04 -6.74 5.29
C ILE A 105 1.14 -5.30 5.79
N ILE A 106 2.36 -4.78 5.96
CA ILE A 106 2.57 -3.39 6.36
C ILE A 106 1.94 -2.42 5.34
N PHE A 107 2.15 -2.66 4.04
CA PHE A 107 1.54 -1.87 2.98
C PHE A 107 0.02 -1.80 3.09
N LEU A 108 -0.64 -2.97 3.28
CA LEU A 108 -2.10 -3.05 3.41
C LEU A 108 -2.59 -2.41 4.70
N THR A 109 -1.91 -2.64 5.82
CA THR A 109 -2.25 -2.05 7.11
C THR A 109 -2.14 -0.52 7.08
N LEU A 110 -1.11 0.04 6.44
CA LEU A 110 -0.99 1.49 6.24
C LEU A 110 -2.13 2.05 5.38
N CYS A 111 -2.59 1.31 4.37
CA CYS A 111 -3.73 1.73 3.56
C CYS A 111 -5.00 1.78 4.41
N TRP A 112 -5.35 0.63 5.00
CA TRP A 112 -6.61 0.41 5.67
C TRP A 112 -6.70 1.12 7.01
N SER A 113 -5.56 1.46 7.62
CA SER A 113 -5.56 2.31 8.82
C SER A 113 -6.13 3.68 8.51
N VAL A 114 -5.84 4.28 7.35
CA VAL A 114 -6.37 5.61 7.02
C VAL A 114 -7.72 5.52 6.34
N THR A 115 -7.95 4.54 5.47
CA THR A 115 -9.22 4.44 4.74
C THR A 115 -10.31 3.78 5.58
N CYS A 116 -10.10 2.54 6.03
CA CYS A 116 -11.12 1.75 6.71
C CYS A 116 -11.40 2.27 8.12
N ILE A 117 -10.38 2.58 8.93
CA ILE A 117 -10.63 3.05 10.32
C ILE A 117 -11.30 4.42 10.31
N ALA A 118 -10.99 5.29 9.36
CA ALA A 118 -11.72 6.55 9.22
C ALA A 118 -13.20 6.31 8.90
N GLN A 119 -13.52 5.39 7.99
CA GLN A 119 -14.91 5.02 7.66
C GLN A 119 -15.63 4.40 8.86
N ILE A 120 -15.01 3.43 9.53
CA ILE A 120 -15.55 2.74 10.71
C ILE A 120 -15.77 3.75 11.84
N GLY A 121 -14.78 4.60 12.11
CA GLY A 121 -14.86 5.63 13.15
C GLY A 121 -16.00 6.60 12.90
N THR A 122 -16.23 6.99 11.65
CA THR A 122 -17.34 7.91 11.31
C THR A 122 -18.70 7.23 11.36
N ALA A 123 -18.78 5.96 10.96
CA ALA A 123 -19.99 5.17 11.10
C ALA A 123 -20.36 5.02 12.58
N LEU A 124 -19.40 4.63 13.42
CA LEU A 124 -19.63 4.40 14.86
C LEU A 124 -19.95 5.66 15.64
N LEU A 125 -19.27 6.78 15.36
CA LEU A 125 -19.40 8.00 16.16
C LEU A 125 -20.50 8.94 15.69
N PHE A 126 -20.85 8.91 14.41
CA PHE A 126 -21.78 9.88 13.81
C PHE A 126 -22.96 9.21 13.09
N ASN A 127 -22.97 7.89 12.93
CA ASN A 127 -23.96 7.17 12.12
C ASN A 127 -24.06 7.70 10.67
N VAL A 128 -22.96 8.25 10.16
CA VAL A 128 -22.86 8.81 8.81
C VAL A 128 -21.85 8.01 8.01
N LEU A 129 -22.27 7.60 6.81
CA LEU A 129 -21.44 6.88 5.86
C LEU A 129 -21.31 7.68 4.57
N GLU A 130 -20.30 8.54 4.51
CA GLU A 130 -19.97 9.28 3.30
C GLU A 130 -18.71 8.69 2.65
N PRO A 131 -18.73 8.47 1.32
CA PRO A 131 -17.53 8.06 0.60
C PRO A 131 -16.53 9.22 0.66
N ARG A 132 -15.47 9.06 1.48
CA ARG A 132 -14.39 10.04 1.64
C ARG A 132 -13.42 9.96 0.45
N ILE A 133 -13.93 10.27 -0.74
CA ILE A 133 -13.24 10.13 -2.03
C ILE A 133 -11.88 10.84 -1.99
N GLY A 134 -11.79 12.02 -1.37
CA GLY A 134 -10.52 12.76 -1.25
C GLY A 134 -9.42 11.99 -0.49
N ILE A 135 -9.76 11.39 0.66
CA ILE A 135 -8.81 10.57 1.43
C ILE A 135 -8.42 9.32 0.64
N TRP A 136 -9.39 8.74 -0.06
CA TRP A 136 -9.18 7.53 -0.84
C TRP A 136 -8.23 7.76 -2.03
N ILE A 137 -8.46 8.82 -2.81
CA ILE A 137 -7.59 9.22 -3.93
C ILE A 137 -6.19 9.57 -3.41
N LEU A 138 -6.10 10.34 -2.33
CA LEU A 138 -4.81 10.71 -1.75
C LEU A 138 -4.02 9.47 -1.33
N MET A 139 -4.67 8.52 -0.65
CA MET A 139 -4.03 7.27 -0.24
C MET A 139 -3.57 6.45 -1.44
N PHE A 140 -4.41 6.29 -2.47
CA PHE A 140 -4.02 5.60 -3.70
C PHE A 140 -2.80 6.26 -4.36
N LEU A 141 -2.81 7.59 -4.49
CA LEU A 141 -1.71 8.33 -5.10
C LEU A 141 -0.41 8.20 -4.26
N THR A 142 -0.50 8.33 -2.94
CA THR A 142 0.65 8.12 -2.04
C THR A 142 1.22 6.71 -2.20
N GLN A 143 0.37 5.69 -2.27
CA GLN A 143 0.83 4.32 -2.47
C GLN A 143 1.46 4.13 -3.86
N ALA A 144 0.82 4.63 -4.92
CA ALA A 144 1.30 4.50 -6.29
C ALA A 144 2.66 5.21 -6.49
N THR A 145 2.85 6.37 -5.85
CA THR A 145 4.11 7.14 -5.92
C THR A 145 5.22 6.52 -5.08
N MET A 146 4.90 6.10 -3.85
CA MET A 146 5.90 5.53 -2.94
C MET A 146 6.30 4.12 -3.33
N VAL A 147 5.35 3.29 -3.78
CA VAL A 147 5.53 1.85 -4.07
C VAL A 147 5.00 1.49 -5.47
N PRO A 148 5.67 1.91 -6.56
CA PRO A 148 5.11 1.81 -7.92
C PRO A 148 5.01 0.37 -8.48
N VAL A 149 5.87 -0.56 -8.05
CA VAL A 149 6.08 -1.86 -8.75
C VAL A 149 5.17 -2.99 -8.23
N LEU A 150 4.02 -2.68 -7.62
CA LEU A 150 3.17 -3.65 -6.91
C LEU A 150 1.67 -3.46 -7.21
N TRP A 151 1.27 -3.53 -8.48
CA TRP A 151 -0.12 -3.34 -8.91
C TRP A 151 -1.13 -4.24 -8.17
N HIS A 152 -0.79 -5.51 -7.92
CA HIS A 152 -1.66 -6.43 -7.20
C HIS A 152 -1.96 -5.93 -5.78
N LEU A 153 -0.98 -5.37 -5.07
CA LEU A 153 -1.18 -4.85 -3.73
C LEU A 153 -2.02 -3.57 -3.75
N HIS A 154 -1.83 -2.71 -4.77
CA HIS A 154 -2.70 -1.55 -4.98
C HIS A 154 -4.15 -1.99 -5.19
N LEU A 155 -4.40 -2.99 -6.03
CA LEU A 155 -5.76 -3.50 -6.23
C LEU A 155 -6.36 -4.07 -4.95
N ILE A 156 -5.61 -4.87 -4.19
CA ILE A 156 -6.09 -5.43 -2.92
C ILE A 156 -6.39 -4.30 -1.93
N SER A 157 -5.56 -3.26 -1.87
CA SER A 157 -5.75 -2.13 -0.96
C SER A 157 -7.01 -1.32 -1.29
N GLN A 158 -7.23 -1.05 -2.59
CA GLN A 158 -8.44 -0.36 -3.06
C GLN A 158 -9.69 -1.22 -2.85
N THR A 159 -9.62 -2.50 -3.22
CA THR A 159 -10.74 -3.44 -3.08
C THR A 159 -11.13 -3.60 -1.60
N GLY A 160 -10.16 -3.70 -0.69
CA GLY A 160 -10.44 -3.76 0.75
C GLY A 160 -11.15 -2.51 1.27
N THR A 161 -10.79 -1.33 0.75
CA THR A 161 -11.46 -0.07 1.11
C THR A 161 -12.91 -0.04 0.62
N ILE A 162 -13.16 -0.53 -0.60
CA ILE A 162 -14.51 -0.66 -1.19
C ILE A 162 -15.36 -1.66 -0.40
N ILE A 163 -14.80 -2.83 -0.09
CA ILE A 163 -15.47 -3.88 0.69
C ILE A 163 -15.84 -3.35 2.07
N CYS A 164 -14.92 -2.63 2.74
CA CYS A 164 -15.19 -2.01 4.04
C CYS A 164 -16.39 -1.05 3.97
N TYR A 165 -16.44 -0.20 2.94
CA TYR A 165 -17.56 0.71 2.72
C TYR A 165 -18.88 -0.05 2.54
N PHE A 166 -18.92 -1.06 1.67
CA PHE A 166 -20.14 -1.84 1.44
C PHE A 166 -20.58 -2.61 2.69
N ILE A 167 -19.66 -3.21 3.44
CA ILE A 167 -19.98 -3.88 4.71
C ILE A 167 -20.64 -2.89 5.67
N LEU A 168 -20.06 -1.71 5.86
CA LEU A 168 -20.64 -0.69 6.72
C LEU A 168 -21.99 -0.19 6.21
N TYR A 169 -22.14 -0.05 4.89
CA TYR A 169 -23.39 0.35 4.26
C TYR A 169 -24.51 -0.66 4.56
N PHE A 170 -24.26 -1.95 4.36
CA PHE A 170 -25.24 -3.01 4.66
C PHE A 170 -25.54 -3.15 6.16
N LEU A 171 -24.53 -2.99 7.03
CA LEU A 171 -24.71 -3.16 8.47
C LEU A 171 -25.46 -1.99 9.12
N TYR A 172 -25.16 -0.76 8.71
CA TYR A 172 -25.69 0.43 9.37
C TYR A 172 -26.92 1.04 8.68
N ASN A 173 -27.27 0.60 7.45
CA ASN A 173 -28.31 1.20 6.61
C ASN A 173 -28.35 2.74 6.75
N PRO A 174 -27.20 3.40 6.53
CA PRO A 174 -27.05 4.80 6.86
C PRO A 174 -28.00 5.65 6.02
N THR A 175 -28.67 6.62 6.64
CA THR A 175 -29.39 7.66 5.91
C THR A 175 -28.39 8.49 5.12
N LEU A 176 -28.36 8.33 3.79
CA LEU A 176 -27.58 9.16 2.89
C LEU A 176 -28.07 10.60 3.04
N LYS A 177 -27.22 11.48 3.59
CA LYS A 177 -27.55 12.91 3.75
C LYS A 177 -27.73 13.60 2.40
N TYR A 178 -27.09 13.07 1.35
CA TYR A 178 -27.25 13.45 -0.05
C TYR A 178 -27.45 12.18 -0.87
N PRO A 179 -28.69 11.78 -1.19
CA PRO A 179 -28.90 10.75 -2.20
C PRO A 179 -28.37 11.27 -3.54
N LEU A 180 -27.69 10.38 -4.28
CA LEU A 180 -27.25 10.61 -5.66
C LEU A 180 -28.41 11.01 -6.57
#